data_AF-A0AAU6S1P3-F1
#
_entry.id   AF-A0AAU6S1P3-F1
#
_cell.length_a   1.000
_cell.length_b   1.000
_cell.length_c   1.000
_cell.angle_alpha   90.00
_cell.angle_beta   90.00
_cell.angle_gamma   90.00
#
_symmetry.space_group_name_H-M   'P 1'
#
loop_
_entity.id
_entity.type
_entity.pdbx_description
1 polymer ?
#
loop_
_entity_poly.entity_id
_entity_poly.type
_entity_poly.pdbx_seq_one_letter_code
_entity_poly.pdbx_strand_id
1 'polypeptide(L)'
;MTTKQSTLLRLPTLLTASVLSTGLLVSGCGNNDNKDTAAIEDNAAVAKTSEDDLTTAVETVDSDNVNPVTASAKQKSLVTNPTEAGTPEDTVKKALDSLYYGDAKKSSSYYEVNMANFEEELANTQSAFQQTVDGVTITDTKYSDDKTRATITGELMLKGQSEPAPLTYELQKIDGQWKILG
;
A
#
# COMPACT_ATOMS: atom_id res chain seq x y z
N MET A 1 -46.16 19.92 -36.61
CA MET A 1 -45.14 20.83 -37.17
C MET A 1 -44.39 21.39 -35.97
N THR A 2 -43.10 21.20 -35.73
CA THR A 2 -41.94 21.06 -36.62
C THR A 2 -40.85 20.26 -35.89
N THR A 3 -40.27 19.26 -36.54
CA THR A 3 -39.06 18.56 -36.14
C THR A 3 -37.84 19.40 -36.49
N LYS A 4 -36.81 19.43 -35.64
CA LYS A 4 -35.46 19.82 -36.03
C LYS A 4 -34.45 18.80 -35.53
N GLN A 5 -34.05 17.93 -36.45
CA GLN A 5 -32.78 17.21 -36.42
C GLN A 5 -31.62 18.23 -36.42
N SER A 6 -30.55 17.93 -35.71
CA SER A 6 -29.24 18.52 -35.99
C SER A 6 -28.20 17.41 -36.05
N THR A 7 -27.92 17.07 -37.30
CA THR A 7 -26.69 16.59 -37.93
C THR A 7 -25.47 16.26 -37.07
N LEU A 8 -25.04 15.01 -37.23
CA LEU A 8 -23.70 14.47 -37.10
C LEU A 8 -22.62 15.38 -37.69
N LEU A 9 -21.51 15.56 -36.96
CA LEU A 9 -20.17 15.71 -37.55
C LEU A 9 -19.20 14.78 -36.82
N ARG A 10 -18.87 13.66 -37.48
CA ARG A 10 -17.60 12.96 -37.30
C ARG A 10 -16.52 13.74 -38.05
N LEU A 11 -15.30 13.78 -37.52
CA LEU A 11 -14.08 13.56 -38.31
C LEU A 11 -12.89 13.22 -37.36
N PRO A 12 -11.87 12.49 -37.85
CA PRO A 12 -10.88 11.76 -37.07
C PRO A 12 -9.59 12.55 -36.86
N THR A 13 -8.74 12.11 -35.93
CA THR A 13 -7.30 12.38 -36.02
C THR A 13 -6.53 11.18 -35.50
N LEU A 14 -5.91 10.46 -36.44
CA LEU A 14 -4.94 9.41 -36.19
C LEU A 14 -3.65 10.07 -35.72
N LEU A 15 -3.14 9.71 -34.54
CA LEU A 15 -1.77 10.01 -34.12
C LEU A 15 -0.90 8.76 -34.30
N THR A 16 0.18 8.99 -35.03
CA THR A 16 1.13 8.02 -35.56
C THR A 16 2.15 7.56 -34.50
N ALA A 17 2.67 6.36 -34.70
CA ALA A 17 3.60 5.62 -33.86
C ALA A 17 4.92 6.34 -33.51
N SER A 18 5.48 5.98 -32.35
CA SER A 18 6.92 6.02 -32.09
C SER A 18 7.34 4.75 -31.35
N VAL A 19 8.20 3.97 -32.02
CA VAL A 19 8.81 2.71 -31.59
C VAL A 19 9.84 3.01 -30.49
N LEU A 20 9.73 2.38 -29.31
CA LEU A 20 10.82 2.43 -28.32
C LEU A 20 11.81 1.29 -28.56
N SER A 21 13.05 1.73 -28.74
CA SER A 21 14.27 0.98 -28.99
C SER A 21 14.63 0.03 -27.84
N THR A 22 15.17 -1.11 -28.24
CA THR A 22 15.72 -2.20 -27.42
C THR A 22 16.89 -1.77 -26.53
N GLY A 23 16.98 -2.41 -25.36
CA GLY A 23 18.22 -3.06 -24.92
C GLY A 23 18.98 -2.41 -23.76
N LEU A 24 18.96 -3.07 -22.60
CA LEU A 24 20.12 -3.15 -21.73
C LEU A 24 20.10 -4.47 -20.94
N LEU A 25 20.97 -5.41 -21.35
CA LEU A 25 21.38 -6.53 -20.50
C LEU A 25 22.67 -6.11 -19.81
N VAL A 26 22.69 -6.10 -18.48
CA VAL A 26 23.94 -6.13 -17.72
C VAL A 26 23.90 -7.34 -16.80
N SER A 27 24.67 -8.35 -17.18
CA SER A 27 25.00 -9.51 -16.36
C SER A 27 26.27 -9.18 -15.60
N GLY A 28 26.23 -9.27 -14.28
CA GLY A 28 27.41 -9.14 -13.42
C GLY A 28 27.27 -10.07 -12.22
N CYS A 29 27.70 -11.31 -12.40
CA CYS A 29 27.85 -12.31 -11.34
C CYS A 29 29.33 -12.31 -10.94
N GLY A 30 29.62 -12.20 -9.64
CA GLY A 30 30.98 -12.18 -9.12
C GLY A 30 31.02 -12.51 -7.64
N ASN A 31 30.99 -13.80 -7.32
CA ASN A 31 31.37 -14.33 -6.02
C ASN A 31 32.90 -14.21 -5.84
N ASN A 32 33.35 -13.85 -4.64
CA ASN A 32 34.67 -14.24 -4.14
C ASN A 32 34.53 -14.65 -2.67
N ASP A 33 34.59 -15.96 -2.44
CA ASP A 33 34.91 -16.56 -1.16
C ASP A 33 36.36 -16.24 -0.78
N ASN A 34 36.60 -15.80 0.45
CA ASN A 34 37.90 -15.94 1.08
C ASN A 34 37.74 -16.32 2.55
N LYS A 35 37.95 -17.61 2.82
CA LYS A 35 38.16 -18.14 4.15
C LYS A 35 39.54 -17.70 4.65
N ASP A 36 39.64 -17.22 5.89
CA ASP A 36 40.64 -17.78 6.81
C ASP A 36 40.41 -17.39 8.29
N THR A 37 40.02 -18.42 9.04
CA THR A 37 40.59 -18.92 10.30
C THR A 37 41.61 -18.06 11.06
N ALA A 38 41.34 -17.78 12.35
CA ALA A 38 42.22 -18.15 13.48
C ALA A 38 41.59 -17.75 14.84
N ALA A 39 41.59 -18.73 15.75
CA ALA A 39 41.13 -18.66 17.13
C ALA A 39 42.10 -17.93 18.06
N ILE A 40 41.59 -17.35 19.16
CA ILE A 40 42.19 -17.40 20.52
C ILE A 40 41.04 -17.31 21.55
N GLU A 41 40.92 -18.32 22.40
CA GLU A 41 40.21 -18.28 23.68
C GLU A 41 41.10 -17.64 24.76
N ASP A 42 40.54 -16.81 25.65
CA ASP A 42 41.00 -16.75 27.05
C ASP A 42 39.86 -16.31 27.99
N ASN A 43 39.92 -16.84 29.21
CA ASN A 43 38.89 -16.87 30.25
C ASN A 43 38.94 -15.67 31.21
N ALA A 44 37.82 -15.50 31.92
CA ALA A 44 37.69 -15.15 33.35
C ALA A 44 37.28 -13.71 33.79
N ALA A 45 36.17 -13.72 34.54
CA ALA A 45 35.89 -13.02 35.81
C ALA A 45 35.43 -11.53 35.86
N VAL A 46 34.12 -11.39 36.11
CA VAL A 46 33.43 -10.57 37.16
C VAL A 46 34.02 -9.21 37.58
N ALA A 47 33.22 -8.15 37.37
CA ALA A 47 32.89 -7.14 38.39
C ALA A 47 31.67 -6.28 37.96
N LYS A 48 30.76 -6.01 38.91
CA LYS A 48 29.63 -5.06 38.76
C LYS A 48 30.10 -3.62 39.01
N THR A 49 29.52 -2.62 38.34
CA THR A 49 29.05 -1.33 38.90
C THR A 49 28.47 -0.42 37.82
N SER A 50 27.77 0.62 38.27
CA SER A 50 26.65 1.36 37.71
C SER A 50 26.84 2.22 36.45
N GLU A 51 25.71 2.38 35.78
CA GLU A 51 25.11 3.60 35.18
C GLU A 51 25.95 4.54 34.31
N ASP A 52 25.42 4.71 33.10
CA ASP A 52 25.22 5.96 32.37
C ASP A 52 26.11 6.24 31.15
N ASP A 53 25.38 6.60 30.09
CA ASP A 53 25.75 7.38 28.92
C ASP A 53 26.53 6.80 27.71
N LEU A 54 25.76 6.75 26.61
CA LEU A 54 26.06 6.99 25.20
C LEU A 54 27.22 6.28 24.45
N THR A 55 26.75 5.57 23.42
CA THR A 55 27.35 5.37 22.08
C THR A 55 28.53 4.42 21.94
N THR A 56 28.29 3.28 21.27
CA THR A 56 29.03 2.86 20.07
C THR A 56 28.24 1.75 19.39
N ALA A 57 28.04 1.92 18.08
CA ALA A 57 27.42 0.95 17.19
C ALA A 57 28.20 -0.37 17.18
N VAL A 58 27.47 -1.49 17.23
CA VAL A 58 27.91 -2.73 16.61
C VAL A 58 26.86 -3.06 15.56
N GLU A 59 27.15 -2.66 14.33
CA GLU A 59 26.56 -3.29 13.16
C GLU A 59 27.08 -4.72 13.08
N THR A 60 26.17 -5.69 13.14
CA THR A 60 26.37 -7.00 12.53
C THR A 60 25.17 -7.29 11.64
N VAL A 61 25.45 -7.26 10.35
CA VAL A 61 24.61 -7.47 9.16
C VAL A 61 24.08 -8.90 9.11
N ASP A 62 22.79 -9.12 8.77
CA ASP A 62 22.38 -10.15 7.79
C ASP A 62 20.88 -10.04 7.41
N SER A 63 20.59 -9.55 6.19
CA SER A 63 19.64 -10.14 5.22
C SER A 63 19.26 -9.11 4.15
N ASP A 64 19.54 -9.49 2.90
CA ASP A 64 19.29 -8.74 1.70
C ASP A 64 17.84 -8.27 1.52
N ASN A 65 17.71 -6.98 1.17
CA ASN A 65 16.58 -6.33 0.52
C ASN A 65 15.20 -6.39 1.21
N VAL A 66 15.10 -5.75 2.36
CA VAL A 66 13.98 -4.84 2.63
C VAL A 66 14.58 -3.51 3.00
N ASN A 67 14.38 -2.47 2.21
CA ASN A 67 14.69 -1.11 2.66
C ASN A 67 13.86 -0.88 3.94
N PRO A 68 14.44 -0.88 5.15
CA PRO A 68 13.68 -0.47 6.30
C PRO A 68 13.66 1.05 6.17
N VAL A 69 12.50 1.57 5.76
CA VAL A 69 12.26 3.02 5.67
C VAL A 69 12.48 3.57 7.07
N THR A 70 13.72 3.94 7.35
CA THR A 70 14.17 4.54 8.59
C THR A 70 13.93 6.03 8.46
N ALA A 71 13.30 6.58 9.48
CA ALA A 71 12.65 7.89 9.55
C ALA A 71 11.28 7.96 8.86
N SER A 72 10.22 7.97 9.69
CA SER A 72 8.85 8.34 9.34
C SER A 72 8.77 9.77 8.82
N ALA A 73 9.24 10.02 7.59
CA ALA A 73 8.58 10.99 6.76
C ALA A 73 7.12 10.52 6.65
N LYS A 74 6.16 11.36 7.07
CA LYS A 74 4.74 11.02 7.08
C LYS A 74 4.36 10.45 5.71
N GLN A 75 4.19 9.13 5.63
CA GLN A 75 3.89 8.44 4.38
C GLN A 75 2.62 9.05 3.79
N LYS A 76 2.69 9.45 2.52
CA LYS A 76 1.58 10.11 1.83
C LYS A 76 0.46 9.10 1.67
N SER A 77 -0.75 9.42 2.14
CA SER A 77 -1.87 8.50 1.96
C SER A 77 -2.20 8.24 0.50
N LEU A 78 -2.69 7.03 0.22
CA LEU A 78 -3.31 6.68 -1.05
C LEU A 78 -4.68 7.36 -1.23
N VAL A 79 -5.42 7.56 -0.14
CA VAL A 79 -6.66 8.32 -0.14
C VAL A 79 -6.35 9.82 -0.15
N THR A 80 -6.75 10.51 -1.20
CA THR A 80 -6.28 11.86 -1.51
C THR A 80 -7.08 12.97 -0.83
N ASN A 81 -8.35 12.71 -0.50
CA ASN A 81 -9.21 13.63 0.21
C ASN A 81 -9.05 13.49 1.74
N PRO A 82 -9.31 14.57 2.52
CA PRO A 82 -9.29 14.47 3.97
C PRO A 82 -10.38 13.52 4.47
N THR A 83 -10.09 12.81 5.56
CA THR A 83 -11.02 11.94 6.28
C THR A 83 -11.05 12.32 7.76
N GLU A 84 -12.16 12.05 8.44
CA GLU A 84 -12.30 12.29 9.88
C GLU A 84 -12.05 11.00 10.67
N ALA A 85 -11.34 11.08 11.79
CA ALA A 85 -11.00 9.90 12.58
C ALA A 85 -12.26 9.16 13.07
N GLY A 86 -12.30 7.84 12.89
CA GLY A 86 -13.42 6.99 13.34
C GLY A 86 -14.63 6.97 12.40
N THR A 87 -14.52 7.59 11.22
CA THR A 87 -15.49 7.47 10.14
C THR A 87 -15.24 6.22 9.28
N PRO A 88 -16.23 5.72 8.52
CA PRO A 88 -16.01 4.64 7.58
C PRO A 88 -14.97 5.00 6.51
N GLU A 89 -14.86 6.26 6.10
CA GLU A 89 -13.84 6.77 5.17
C GLU A 89 -12.43 6.62 5.74
N ASP A 90 -12.25 6.94 7.03
CA ASP A 90 -10.99 6.74 7.74
C ASP A 90 -10.63 5.26 7.87
N THR A 91 -11.61 4.36 8.02
CA THR A 91 -11.36 2.91 7.97
C THR A 91 -10.87 2.47 6.58
N VAL A 92 -11.54 2.88 5.50
CA VAL A 92 -11.08 2.57 4.12
C VAL A 92 -9.66 3.10 3.91
N LYS A 93 -9.42 4.34 4.30
CA LYS A 93 -8.09 4.96 4.23
C LYS A 93 -7.03 4.14 4.95
N LYS A 94 -7.28 3.74 6.20
CA LYS A 94 -6.33 2.95 6.99
C LYS A 94 -6.08 1.57 6.40
N ALA A 95 -7.12 0.91 5.87
CA ALA A 95 -7.00 -0.38 5.21
C ALA A 95 -6.11 -0.28 3.97
N LEU A 96 -6.41 0.67 3.08
CA LEU A 96 -5.67 0.87 1.83
C LEU A 96 -4.23 1.33 2.07
N ASP A 97 -4.01 2.29 2.99
CA ASP A 97 -2.66 2.74 3.33
C ASP A 97 -1.83 1.58 3.92
N SER A 98 -2.42 0.78 4.81
CA SER A 98 -1.71 -0.36 5.41
C SER A 98 -1.33 -1.40 4.35
N LEU A 99 -2.26 -1.72 3.44
CA LEU A 99 -1.96 -2.64 2.32
C LEU A 99 -0.89 -2.07 1.40
N TYR A 100 -1.04 -0.82 0.98
CA TYR A 100 -0.12 -0.14 0.08
C TYR A 100 1.30 -0.05 0.66
N TYR A 101 1.45 0.05 1.98
CA TYR A 101 2.75 0.10 2.63
C TYR A 101 3.23 -1.24 3.20
N GLY A 102 2.55 -2.34 2.86
CA GLY A 102 3.00 -3.69 3.14
C GLY A 102 2.65 -4.26 4.50
N ASP A 103 1.79 -3.61 5.24
CA ASP A 103 1.23 -4.15 6.48
C ASP A 103 -0.11 -4.84 6.19
N ALA A 104 -0.04 -5.98 5.51
CA ALA A 104 -1.22 -6.78 5.13
C ALA A 104 -2.00 -7.27 6.36
N LYS A 105 -1.31 -7.58 7.46
CA LYS A 105 -1.92 -7.97 8.74
C LYS A 105 -2.73 -6.84 9.36
N LYS A 106 -2.19 -5.62 9.37
CA LYS A 106 -2.97 -4.46 9.83
C LYS A 106 -4.10 -4.14 8.86
N SER A 107 -3.87 -4.24 7.56
CA SER A 107 -4.91 -4.06 6.56
C SER A 107 -6.08 -5.03 6.78
N SER A 108 -5.79 -6.33 6.95
CA SER A 108 -6.80 -7.37 7.14
C SER A 108 -7.69 -7.10 8.37
N SER A 109 -7.14 -6.47 9.41
CA SER A 109 -7.90 -6.09 10.61
C SER A 109 -9.03 -5.09 10.36
N TYR A 110 -9.06 -4.40 9.21
CA TYR A 110 -10.15 -3.46 8.85
C TYR A 110 -11.28 -4.12 8.07
N TYR A 111 -11.17 -5.40 7.73
CA TYR A 111 -12.20 -6.12 6.99
C TYR A 111 -12.96 -7.09 7.89
N GLU A 112 -14.20 -7.37 7.50
CA GLU A 112 -15.00 -8.49 7.97
C GLU A 112 -15.26 -9.38 6.76
N VAL A 113 -14.48 -10.47 6.63
CA VAL A 113 -14.55 -11.41 5.50
C VAL A 113 -14.67 -12.81 6.05
N ASN A 114 -15.66 -13.56 5.58
CA ASN A 114 -15.79 -14.98 5.89
C ASN A 114 -14.96 -15.83 4.90
N MET A 115 -13.64 -15.74 5.02
CA MET A 115 -12.69 -16.47 4.17
C MET A 115 -11.51 -16.98 4.99
N ALA A 116 -11.21 -18.27 4.85
CA ALA A 116 -9.98 -18.82 5.41
C ALA A 116 -8.76 -18.20 4.72
N ASN A 117 -7.70 -17.93 5.48
CA ASN A 117 -6.44 -17.37 4.97
C ASN A 117 -6.57 -15.98 4.30
N PHE A 118 -7.61 -15.20 4.64
CA PHE A 118 -7.81 -13.87 4.06
C PHE A 118 -6.56 -12.96 4.17
N GLU A 119 -5.85 -12.99 5.31
CA GLU A 119 -4.61 -12.23 5.48
C GLU A 119 -3.52 -12.63 4.47
N GLU A 120 -3.38 -13.93 4.20
CA GLU A 120 -2.41 -14.46 3.23
C GLU A 120 -2.78 -14.06 1.80
N GLU A 121 -4.05 -14.22 1.42
CA GLU A 121 -4.55 -13.79 0.12
C GLU A 121 -4.39 -12.29 -0.09
N LEU A 122 -4.70 -11.50 0.95
CA LEU A 122 -4.50 -10.04 0.91
C LEU A 122 -3.02 -9.69 0.73
N ALA A 123 -2.11 -10.38 1.43
CA ALA A 123 -0.67 -10.20 1.29
C ALA A 123 -0.19 -10.55 -0.13
N ASN A 124 -0.75 -11.60 -0.76
CA ASN A 124 -0.42 -11.98 -2.13
C ASN A 124 -0.80 -10.89 -3.16
N THR A 125 -1.78 -10.05 -2.87
CA THR A 125 -2.18 -8.92 -3.74
C THR A 125 -1.35 -7.65 -3.55
N GLN A 126 -0.60 -7.53 -2.44
CA GLN A 126 0.03 -6.29 -2.00
C GLN A 126 1.00 -5.70 -3.03
N SER A 127 1.85 -6.54 -3.63
CA SER A 127 2.83 -6.09 -4.62
C SER A 127 2.15 -5.56 -5.89
N ALA A 128 1.15 -6.29 -6.39
CA ALA A 128 0.38 -5.85 -7.56
C ALA A 128 -0.40 -4.55 -7.28
N PHE A 129 -0.99 -4.42 -6.09
CA PHE A 129 -1.68 -3.21 -5.66
C PHE A 129 -0.74 -1.99 -5.66
N GLN A 130 0.46 -2.12 -5.09
CA GLN A 130 1.48 -1.06 -5.09
C GLN A 130 1.95 -0.69 -6.50
N GLN A 131 2.08 -1.66 -7.40
CA GLN A 131 2.55 -1.40 -8.76
C GLN A 131 1.50 -0.74 -9.65
N THR A 132 0.21 -0.88 -9.32
CA THR A 132 -0.88 -0.48 -10.21
C THR A 132 -1.67 0.72 -9.72
N VAL A 133 -1.83 0.91 -8.40
CA VAL A 133 -2.67 1.98 -7.87
C VAL A 133 -1.85 3.25 -7.63
N ASP A 134 -2.35 4.38 -8.14
CA ASP A 134 -1.77 5.71 -7.96
C ASP A 134 -2.47 6.50 -6.84
N GLY A 135 -3.78 6.35 -6.72
CA GLY A 135 -4.55 7.04 -5.69
C GLY A 135 -6.01 6.60 -5.63
N VAL A 136 -6.65 6.95 -4.53
CA VAL A 136 -8.08 6.76 -4.29
C VAL A 136 -8.70 8.07 -3.87
N THR A 137 -9.88 8.38 -4.39
CA THR A 137 -10.67 9.55 -4.00
C THR A 137 -12.04 9.07 -3.58
N ILE A 138 -12.46 9.40 -2.36
CA ILE A 138 -13.83 9.16 -1.91
C ILE A 138 -14.70 10.31 -2.41
N THR A 139 -15.83 9.98 -3.05
CA THR A 139 -16.73 10.96 -3.67
C THR A 139 -18.02 11.14 -2.88
N ASP A 140 -18.56 10.07 -2.28
CA ASP A 140 -19.75 10.14 -1.44
C ASP A 140 -19.77 9.01 -0.41
N THR A 141 -20.41 9.28 0.73
CA THR A 141 -20.65 8.30 1.80
C THR A 141 -22.10 8.37 2.23
N LYS A 142 -22.81 7.27 2.01
CA LYS A 142 -24.20 7.12 2.42
C LYS A 142 -24.30 6.24 3.65
N TYR A 143 -24.84 6.78 4.73
CA TYR A 143 -25.11 6.04 5.96
C TYR A 143 -26.51 5.41 5.94
N SER A 144 -26.67 4.28 6.62
CA SER A 144 -27.99 3.80 7.06
C SER A 144 -28.58 4.72 8.12
N ASP A 145 -29.91 4.65 8.30
CA ASP A 145 -30.64 5.48 9.26
C ASP A 145 -30.11 5.36 10.70
N ASP A 146 -29.73 4.14 11.10
CA ASP A 146 -29.16 3.82 12.41
C ASP A 146 -27.65 4.09 12.51
N LYS A 147 -27.00 4.52 11.42
CA LYS A 147 -25.56 4.80 11.30
C LYS A 147 -24.67 3.61 11.70
N THR A 148 -25.17 2.39 11.51
CA THR A 148 -24.39 1.16 11.70
C THR A 148 -23.87 0.58 10.39
N ARG A 149 -24.38 1.04 9.24
CA ARG A 149 -23.89 0.69 7.90
C ARG A 149 -23.54 1.94 7.11
N ALA A 150 -22.60 1.81 6.19
CA ALA A 150 -22.25 2.85 5.24
C ALA A 150 -21.91 2.24 3.88
N THR A 151 -22.28 2.93 2.81
CA THR A 151 -21.80 2.68 1.46
C THR A 151 -20.94 3.85 1.05
N ILE A 152 -19.66 3.58 0.78
CA ILE A 152 -18.72 4.56 0.23
C ILE A 152 -18.65 4.36 -1.27
N THR A 153 -18.78 5.44 -2.01
CA THR A 153 -18.45 5.48 -3.44
C THR A 153 -17.22 6.35 -3.66
N GLY A 154 -16.46 6.01 -4.68
CA GLY A 154 -15.24 6.73 -4.98
C GLY A 154 -14.67 6.38 -6.35
N GLU A 155 -13.41 6.75 -6.51
CA GLU A 155 -12.65 6.65 -7.73
C GLU A 155 -11.25 6.13 -7.44
N LEU A 156 -10.81 5.15 -8.23
CA LEU A 156 -9.49 4.53 -8.18
C LEU A 156 -8.69 5.03 -9.38
N MET A 157 -7.62 5.75 -9.13
CA MET A 157 -6.65 6.14 -10.17
C MET A 157 -5.58 5.05 -10.29
N LEU A 158 -5.42 4.49 -11.48
CA LEU A 158 -4.36 3.55 -11.79
C LEU A 158 -3.17 4.28 -12.42
N LYS A 159 -1.95 3.80 -12.15
CA LYS A 159 -0.73 4.39 -12.69
C LYS A 159 -0.75 4.38 -14.21
N GLY A 160 -0.44 5.53 -14.81
CA GLY A 160 -0.43 5.70 -16.26
C GLY A 160 -1.81 5.80 -16.91
N GLN A 161 -2.90 5.79 -16.14
CA GLN A 161 -4.24 6.07 -16.65
C GLN A 161 -4.63 7.54 -16.43
N SER A 162 -5.44 8.07 -17.34
CA SER A 162 -5.97 9.44 -17.26
C SER A 162 -7.37 9.50 -16.65
N GLU A 163 -8.12 8.39 -16.71
CA GLU A 163 -9.49 8.29 -16.22
C GLU A 163 -9.53 7.34 -15.02
N PRO A 164 -10.16 7.73 -13.89
CA PRO A 164 -10.30 6.84 -12.76
C PRO A 164 -11.38 5.77 -13.01
N ALA A 165 -11.21 4.62 -12.36
CA ALA A 165 -12.23 3.57 -12.29
C ALA A 165 -13.17 3.79 -11.09
N PRO A 166 -14.48 3.54 -11.21
CA PRO A 166 -15.37 3.64 -10.06
C PRO A 166 -15.07 2.54 -9.03
N LEU A 167 -15.19 2.87 -7.76
CA LEU A 167 -15.09 1.92 -6.64
C LEU A 167 -16.28 2.08 -5.69
N THR A 168 -16.60 1.01 -4.99
CA THR A 168 -17.64 1.01 -3.94
C THR A 168 -17.19 0.11 -2.81
N TYR A 169 -17.32 0.59 -1.57
CA TYR A 169 -17.13 -0.19 -0.36
C TYR A 169 -18.42 -0.22 0.45
N GLU A 170 -18.77 -1.39 0.95
CA GLU A 170 -19.80 -1.54 1.98
C GLU A 170 -19.12 -1.72 3.34
N LEU A 171 -19.61 -1.02 4.35
CA LEU A 171 -19.06 -1.08 5.70
C LEU A 171 -20.17 -1.32 6.74
N GLN A 172 -19.80 -2.00 7.82
CA GLN A 172 -20.65 -2.20 8.98
C GLN A 172 -19.88 -1.91 10.27
N LYS A 173 -20.54 -1.33 11.27
CA LYS A 173 -20.03 -1.26 12.63
C LYS A 173 -20.16 -2.62 13.31
N ILE A 174 -19.04 -3.18 13.72
CA ILE A 174 -18.91 -4.40 14.51
C ILE A 174 -18.13 -4.02 15.77
N ASP A 175 -18.72 -4.26 16.95
CA ASP A 175 -18.14 -3.87 18.25
C ASP A 175 -17.69 -2.40 18.31
N GLY A 176 -18.46 -1.51 17.69
CA GLY A 176 -18.20 -0.07 17.65
C GLY A 176 -17.14 0.37 16.63
N GLN A 177 -16.53 -0.56 15.89
CA GLN A 177 -15.54 -0.28 14.84
C GLN A 177 -16.12 -0.51 13.45
N TRP A 178 -15.86 0.40 12.52
CA TRP A 178 -16.19 0.17 11.12
C TRP A 178 -15.30 -0.91 10.52
N LYS A 179 -15.94 -1.86 9.81
CA LYS A 179 -15.30 -2.93 9.05
C LYS A 179 -15.77 -2.89 7.61
N ILE A 180 -14.85 -3.08 6.68
CA ILE A 180 -15.15 -3.25 5.25
C ILE A 180 -15.68 -4.66 5.04
N LEU A 181 -16.85 -4.76 4.43
CA LEU A 181 -17.47 -6.04 4.10
C LEU A 181 -16.87 -6.56 2.80
N GLY A 182 -16.47 -7.83 2.78
CA GLY A 182 -15.86 -8.51 1.63
C GLY A 182 -16.24 -9.98 1.53
#